data_AF-A0A1T2KUR8-F1
#
_entry.id   AF-A0A1T2KUR8-F1
#
_cell.length_a   1.000
_cell.length_b   1.000
_cell.length_c   1.000
_cell.angle_alpha   90.00
_cell.angle_beta   90.00
_cell.angle_gamma   90.00
#
_symmetry.space_group_name_H-M   'P 1'
#
loop_
_entity.id
_entity.type
_entity.pdbx_description
1 polymer ?
#
loop_
_entity_poly.entity_id
_entity_poly.type
_entity_poly.pdbx_seq_one_letter_code
_entity_poly.pdbx_strand_id
1 'polypeptide(L)'
;MEFAEISQTAIDSLVFSPEWKILPLAAASEADELWVIIVPPSQAALREEIADYTPQAEVRLLDPQTIDDLARAVDKKTALRLCFVTRTPWRAAVPDEDVSAFFSLLKALRDKPAVKLDVFTDKAVASPLFESVTHPVDGVYVGLAQTLAKERPEWTVRSFSLHRLTPDTLREALRAPLPTLLGRPVCLADGRYGVADMQPTTLSPWPAQSAFRQQGTYVILGGAGGLGGKLAEYLAARYQ
;
A
#
# COMPACT_ATOMS: atom_id res chain seq x y z
N MET A 1 -16.84 23.90 19.56
CA MET A 1 -17.07 24.50 18.23
C MET A 1 -18.45 24.08 17.81
N GLU A 2 -19.45 24.96 17.91
CA GLU A 2 -20.74 24.71 17.28
C GLU A 2 -20.58 25.12 15.82
N PHE A 3 -20.56 24.15 14.90
CA PHE A 3 -20.97 24.45 13.54
C PHE A 3 -22.45 24.77 13.67
N ALA A 4 -22.80 26.06 13.76
CA ALA A 4 -24.15 26.51 14.10
C ALA A 4 -25.26 25.98 13.16
N GLU A 5 -24.89 25.26 12.09
CA GLU A 5 -25.78 24.68 11.09
C GLU A 5 -25.56 23.17 10.87
N ILE A 6 -24.62 22.50 11.54
CA ILE A 6 -24.33 21.07 11.33
C ILE A 6 -24.38 20.32 12.67
N SER A 7 -25.34 19.40 12.79
CA SER A 7 -25.50 18.57 14.00
C SER A 7 -24.34 17.57 14.16
N GLN A 8 -24.06 17.16 15.40
CA GLN A 8 -23.08 16.10 15.68
C GLN A 8 -23.40 14.82 14.90
N THR A 9 -24.68 14.47 14.77
CA THR A 9 -25.14 13.31 13.98
C THR A 9 -24.76 13.43 12.50
N ALA A 10 -24.86 14.62 11.92
CA ALA A 10 -24.44 14.85 10.54
C ALA A 10 -22.92 14.73 10.39
N ILE A 11 -22.14 15.20 11.37
CA ILE A 11 -20.68 15.02 11.39
C ILE A 11 -20.34 13.53 11.48
N ASP A 12 -20.89 12.82 12.47
CA ASP A 12 -20.61 11.40 12.69
C ASP A 12 -20.99 10.53 11.49
N SER A 13 -21.99 10.93 10.69
CA SER A 13 -22.37 10.21 9.46
C SER A 13 -21.28 10.21 8.37
N LEU A 14 -20.27 11.10 8.48
CA LEU A 14 -19.19 11.25 7.52
C LEU A 14 -17.85 10.71 8.04
N VAL A 15 -17.80 10.21 9.28
CA VAL A 15 -16.55 9.84 9.95
C VAL A 15 -16.43 8.31 10.01
N PHE A 16 -15.27 7.83 9.57
CA PHE A 16 -14.93 6.41 9.59
C PHE A 16 -13.54 6.23 10.20
N SER A 17 -13.35 5.13 10.91
CA SER A 17 -12.04 4.70 11.40
C SER A 17 -11.77 3.25 11.03
N PRO A 18 -10.50 2.87 10.82
CA PRO A 18 -10.15 1.48 10.58
C PRO A 18 -10.32 0.65 11.85
N GLU A 19 -11.20 -0.35 11.81
CA GLU A 19 -11.25 -1.43 12.80
C GLU A 19 -10.41 -2.61 12.30
N TRP A 20 -9.50 -3.09 13.15
CA TRP A 20 -8.55 -4.14 12.79
C TRP A 20 -8.98 -5.51 13.30
N LYS A 21 -8.99 -6.48 12.39
CA LYS A 21 -9.10 -7.90 12.72
C LYS A 21 -7.73 -8.53 12.58
N ILE A 22 -7.25 -9.16 13.65
CA ILE A 22 -5.99 -9.91 13.68
C ILE A 22 -6.32 -11.39 13.71
N LEU A 23 -5.80 -12.14 12.74
CA LEU A 23 -6.11 -13.54 12.51
C LEU A 23 -4.80 -14.35 12.42
N PRO A 24 -4.82 -15.64 12.82
CA PRO A 24 -3.67 -16.52 12.64
C PRO A 24 -3.43 -16.76 11.15
N LEU A 25 -2.15 -16.76 10.75
CA LEU A 25 -1.71 -17.22 9.44
C LEU A 25 -1.28 -18.68 9.56
N ALA A 26 -1.86 -19.56 8.74
CA ALA A 26 -1.47 -20.96 8.75
C ALA A 26 -0.01 -21.13 8.29
N ALA A 27 0.62 -22.23 8.74
CA ALA A 27 2.01 -22.51 8.44
C ALA A 27 2.24 -22.64 6.92
N ALA A 28 3.47 -22.31 6.51
CA ALA A 28 3.92 -22.45 5.14
C ALA A 28 3.67 -23.86 4.60
N SER A 29 3.17 -23.93 3.37
CA SER A 29 2.96 -25.15 2.59
C SER A 29 3.95 -25.17 1.43
N GLU A 30 4.30 -26.37 0.95
CA GLU A 30 4.98 -26.54 -0.34
C GLU A 30 3.94 -26.32 -1.46
N ALA A 31 3.62 -25.05 -1.75
CA ALA A 31 2.79 -24.72 -2.90
C ALA A 31 3.66 -24.57 -4.15
N ASP A 32 3.36 -25.37 -5.18
CA ASP A 32 3.98 -25.33 -6.52
C ASP A 32 3.50 -24.12 -7.37
N GLU A 33 3.25 -22.95 -6.78
CA GLU A 33 3.02 -21.75 -7.60
C GLU A 33 4.35 -21.27 -8.20
N LEU A 34 4.33 -20.94 -9.49
CA LEU A 34 5.50 -20.37 -10.17
C LEU A 34 5.54 -18.86 -9.91
N TRP A 35 6.56 -18.42 -9.19
CA TRP A 35 6.75 -17.03 -8.81
C TRP A 35 7.87 -16.38 -9.61
N VAL A 36 7.65 -15.15 -10.06
CA VAL A 36 8.73 -14.26 -10.51
C VAL A 36 8.74 -13.04 -9.62
N ILE A 37 9.85 -12.83 -8.93
CA ILE A 37 10.06 -11.69 -8.04
C ILE A 37 10.62 -10.53 -8.86
N ILE A 38 10.00 -9.37 -8.69
CA ILE A 38 10.25 -8.16 -9.43
C ILE A 38 10.55 -7.06 -8.42
N VAL A 39 11.66 -6.39 -8.60
CA VAL A 39 12.12 -5.31 -7.73
C VAL A 39 12.21 -4.01 -8.53
N PRO A 40 11.91 -2.84 -7.96
CA PRO A 40 12.01 -1.57 -8.67
C PRO A 40 13.42 -1.30 -9.24
N PRO A 41 13.54 -0.57 -10.37
CA PRO A 41 14.82 -0.22 -11.01
C PRO A 41 15.89 0.31 -10.04
N SER A 42 15.51 1.22 -9.14
CA SER A 42 16.45 1.86 -8.23
C SER A 42 16.97 0.93 -7.11
N GLN A 43 16.34 -0.24 -6.92
CA GLN A 43 16.53 -1.11 -5.76
C GLN A 43 17.39 -2.35 -6.07
N ALA A 44 18.51 -2.15 -6.77
CA ALA A 44 19.47 -3.22 -7.10
C ALA A 44 20.00 -3.98 -5.87
N ALA A 45 20.26 -3.28 -4.75
CA ALA A 45 20.70 -3.91 -3.51
C ALA A 45 19.64 -4.86 -2.92
N LEU A 46 18.35 -4.49 -2.98
CA LEU A 46 17.26 -5.37 -2.55
C LEU A 46 17.15 -6.61 -3.44
N ARG A 47 17.32 -6.43 -4.75
CA ARG A 47 17.35 -7.54 -5.72
C ARG A 47 18.46 -8.54 -5.39
N GLU A 48 19.68 -8.06 -5.10
CA GLU A 48 20.81 -8.91 -4.68
C GLU A 48 20.52 -9.63 -3.36
N GLU A 49 20.05 -8.89 -2.35
CA GLU A 49 19.69 -9.45 -1.04
C GLU A 49 18.66 -10.60 -1.15
N ILE A 50 17.64 -10.45 -1.99
CA ILE A 50 16.64 -11.52 -2.19
C ILE A 50 17.25 -12.68 -2.99
N ALA A 51 17.97 -12.40 -4.08
CA ALA A 51 18.54 -13.42 -4.96
C ALA A 51 19.52 -14.35 -4.24
N ASP A 52 20.38 -13.81 -3.37
CA ASP A 52 21.38 -14.58 -2.61
C ASP A 52 20.75 -15.61 -1.68
N TYR A 53 19.57 -15.30 -1.13
CA TYR A 53 18.88 -16.17 -0.19
C TYR A 53 17.94 -17.14 -0.92
N THR A 54 17.32 -16.75 -2.03
CA THR A 54 16.42 -17.61 -2.81
C THR A 54 17.02 -17.97 -4.18
N PRO A 55 18.07 -18.82 -4.26
CA PRO A 55 18.76 -19.11 -5.52
C PRO A 55 17.91 -19.85 -6.54
N GLN A 56 16.77 -20.43 -6.11
CA GLN A 56 15.81 -21.08 -6.99
C GLN A 56 14.71 -20.13 -7.50
N ALA A 57 14.58 -18.93 -6.91
CA ALA A 57 13.59 -17.95 -7.31
C ALA A 57 14.16 -17.03 -8.39
N GLU A 58 13.35 -16.73 -9.40
CA GLU A 58 13.70 -15.77 -10.43
C GLU A 58 13.47 -14.35 -9.90
N VAL A 59 14.56 -13.61 -9.65
CA VAL A 59 14.53 -12.23 -9.12
C VAL A 59 15.08 -11.27 -10.18
N ARG A 60 14.24 -10.36 -10.67
CA ARG A 60 14.57 -9.40 -11.75
C ARG A 60 14.33 -7.95 -11.33
N LEU A 61 15.11 -7.02 -11.89
CA LEU A 61 14.78 -5.59 -11.84
C LEU A 61 13.68 -5.28 -12.85
N LEU A 62 12.82 -4.33 -12.54
CA LEU A 62 11.72 -3.93 -13.41
C LEU A 62 12.18 -2.95 -14.51
N ASP A 63 13.04 -3.42 -15.40
CA ASP A 63 13.47 -2.69 -16.59
C ASP A 63 12.55 -2.96 -17.81
N PRO A 64 12.67 -2.20 -18.92
CA PRO A 64 11.84 -2.39 -20.10
C PRO A 64 11.89 -3.81 -20.69
N GLN A 65 13.07 -4.46 -20.68
CA GLN A 65 13.21 -5.82 -21.20
C GLN A 65 12.46 -6.83 -20.33
N THR A 66 12.55 -6.69 -19.02
CA THR A 66 11.83 -7.51 -18.04
C THR A 66 10.32 -7.33 -18.19
N ILE A 67 9.84 -6.10 -18.41
CA ILE A 67 8.42 -5.84 -18.67
C ILE A 67 7.93 -6.63 -19.90
N ASP A 68 8.67 -6.55 -21.01
CA ASP A 68 8.31 -7.26 -22.26
C ASP A 68 8.37 -8.78 -22.09
N ASP A 69 9.34 -9.29 -21.33
CA ASP A 69 9.46 -10.71 -21.01
C ASP A 69 8.27 -11.21 -20.19
N LEU A 70 7.89 -10.47 -19.15
CA LEU A 70 6.78 -10.81 -18.27
C LEU A 70 5.45 -10.77 -19.01
N ALA A 71 5.23 -9.74 -19.83
CA ALA A 71 4.02 -9.63 -20.66
C ALA A 71 3.86 -10.83 -21.60
N ARG A 72 4.96 -11.37 -22.15
CA ARG A 72 4.95 -12.60 -22.97
C ARG A 72 4.81 -13.86 -22.14
N ALA A 73 5.36 -13.90 -20.93
CA ALA A 73 5.34 -15.07 -20.06
C ALA A 73 3.94 -15.32 -19.48
N VAL A 74 3.21 -14.26 -19.09
CA VAL A 74 1.84 -14.35 -18.56
C VAL A 74 0.89 -14.96 -19.57
N ASP A 75 1.04 -14.70 -20.88
CA ASP A 75 0.21 -15.34 -21.93
C ASP A 75 0.40 -16.87 -21.98
N LYS A 76 1.63 -17.33 -21.75
CA LYS A 76 2.02 -18.72 -21.94
C LYS A 76 1.79 -19.58 -20.69
N LYS A 77 1.74 -18.94 -19.51
CA LYS A 77 1.73 -19.61 -18.21
C LYS A 77 0.58 -19.09 -17.36
N THR A 78 -0.58 -19.75 -17.43
CA THR A 78 -1.78 -19.40 -16.64
C THR A 78 -1.56 -19.47 -15.11
N ALA A 79 -0.53 -20.18 -14.65
CA ALA A 79 -0.19 -20.29 -13.23
C ALA A 79 0.87 -19.29 -12.73
N LEU A 80 1.44 -18.45 -13.61
CA LEU A 80 2.51 -17.51 -13.23
C LEU A 80 1.96 -16.41 -12.32
N ARG A 81 2.61 -16.22 -11.17
CA ARG A 81 2.33 -15.13 -10.24
C ARG A 81 3.50 -14.15 -10.16
N LEU A 82 3.19 -12.89 -10.43
CA LEU A 82 4.16 -11.80 -10.36
C LEU A 82 4.22 -11.29 -8.92
N CYS A 83 5.42 -11.19 -8.35
CA CYS A 83 5.66 -10.67 -7.01
C CYS A 83 6.46 -9.39 -7.07
N PHE A 84 5.80 -8.25 -6.99
CA PHE A 84 6.46 -6.97 -6.89
C PHE A 84 6.87 -6.71 -5.43
N VAL A 85 8.17 -6.54 -5.18
CA VAL A 85 8.74 -6.39 -3.84
C VAL A 85 9.51 -5.09 -3.77
N THR A 86 9.16 -4.23 -2.82
CA THR A 86 9.77 -2.89 -2.66
C THR A 86 10.07 -2.58 -1.20
N ARG A 87 11.16 -1.83 -0.97
CA ARG A 87 11.58 -1.33 0.34
C ARG A 87 12.21 0.05 0.21
N THR A 88 11.39 1.09 0.08
CA THR A 88 11.82 2.50 -0.08
C THR A 88 11.74 3.24 1.26
N PRO A 89 12.88 3.54 1.93
CA PRO A 89 12.85 4.15 3.26
C PRO A 89 12.30 5.58 3.18
N TRP A 90 11.63 6.03 4.25
CA TRP A 90 11.02 7.38 4.27
C TRP A 90 11.98 8.55 4.01
N ARG A 91 13.28 8.35 4.24
CA ARG A 91 14.33 9.35 4.01
C ARG A 91 14.73 9.46 2.53
N ALA A 92 14.40 8.46 1.72
CA ALA A 92 14.64 8.51 0.29
C ALA A 92 13.63 9.44 -0.38
N ALA A 93 14.03 10.07 -1.48
CA ALA A 93 13.10 10.74 -2.36
C ALA A 93 12.13 9.72 -2.98
N VAL A 94 10.95 10.18 -3.42
CA VAL A 94 10.05 9.34 -4.22
C VAL A 94 10.74 9.07 -5.57
N PRO A 95 11.08 7.81 -5.90
CA PRO A 95 11.77 7.49 -7.14
C PRO A 95 10.76 7.43 -8.30
N ASP A 96 10.68 8.51 -9.08
CA ASP A 96 9.77 8.61 -10.23
C ASP A 96 9.99 7.47 -11.24
N GLU A 97 11.23 7.01 -11.40
CA GLU A 97 11.57 5.88 -12.27
C GLU A 97 10.90 4.57 -11.83
N ASP A 98 10.81 4.32 -10.51
CA ASP A 98 10.26 3.09 -9.96
C ASP A 98 8.74 3.05 -10.11
N VAL A 99 8.08 4.19 -9.85
CA VAL A 99 6.63 4.32 -10.05
C VAL A 99 6.29 4.23 -11.54
N SER A 100 7.09 4.86 -12.40
CA SER A 100 6.92 4.81 -13.86
C SER A 100 7.12 3.39 -14.42
N ALA A 101 8.12 2.65 -13.92
CA ALA A 101 8.35 1.27 -14.31
C ALA A 101 7.19 0.36 -13.88
N PHE A 102 6.68 0.52 -12.66
CA PHE A 102 5.50 -0.21 -12.19
C PHE A 102 4.28 0.08 -13.07
N PHE A 103 4.01 1.35 -13.39
CA PHE A 103 2.90 1.69 -14.28
C PHE A 103 3.09 1.17 -15.71
N SER A 104 4.34 1.13 -16.19
CA SER A 104 4.67 0.56 -17.50
C SER A 104 4.42 -0.95 -17.54
N LEU A 105 4.73 -1.67 -16.45
CA LEU A 105 4.34 -3.07 -16.29
C LEU A 105 2.82 -3.25 -16.37
N LEU A 106 2.05 -2.45 -15.63
CA LEU A 106 0.58 -2.52 -15.66
C LEU A 106 0.03 -2.27 -17.07
N LYS A 107 0.60 -1.30 -17.80
CA LYS A 107 0.25 -1.02 -19.20
C LYS A 107 0.57 -2.18 -20.13
N ALA A 108 1.73 -2.82 -19.98
CA ALA A 108 2.11 -3.98 -20.80
C ALA A 108 1.20 -5.19 -20.55
N LEU A 109 0.61 -5.28 -19.36
CA LEU A 109 -0.32 -6.33 -18.97
C LEU A 109 -1.79 -6.00 -19.27
N ARG A 110 -2.13 -4.79 -19.73
CA ARG A 110 -3.53 -4.30 -19.80
C ARG A 110 -4.49 -5.15 -20.64
N ASP A 111 -3.96 -5.84 -21.65
CA ASP A 111 -4.74 -6.64 -22.60
C ASP A 111 -4.81 -8.12 -22.19
N LYS A 112 -4.23 -8.48 -21.02
CA LYS A 112 -4.23 -9.84 -20.49
C LYS A 112 -5.56 -10.16 -19.81
N PRO A 113 -6.18 -11.32 -20.13
CA PRO A 113 -7.49 -11.67 -19.59
C PRO A 113 -7.47 -12.02 -18.10
N ALA A 114 -6.32 -12.42 -17.57
CA ALA A 114 -6.11 -12.69 -16.15
C ALA A 114 -4.65 -12.47 -15.79
N VAL A 115 -4.40 -11.85 -14.64
CA VAL A 115 -3.06 -11.64 -14.07
C VAL A 115 -3.12 -11.95 -12.58
N LYS A 116 -2.11 -12.64 -12.07
CA LYS A 116 -1.87 -12.80 -10.63
C LYS A 116 -0.70 -11.89 -10.24
N LEU A 117 -0.98 -10.86 -9.44
CA LEU A 117 0.01 -9.89 -8.98
C LEU A 117 -0.08 -9.74 -7.46
N ASP A 118 1.03 -9.98 -6.78
CA ASP A 118 1.19 -9.68 -5.37
C ASP A 118 2.18 -8.52 -5.20
N VAL A 119 1.82 -7.57 -4.36
CA VAL A 119 2.67 -6.43 -3.98
C VAL A 119 3.11 -6.60 -2.54
N PHE A 120 4.41 -6.73 -2.29
CA PHE A 120 5.01 -6.85 -0.97
C PHE A 120 5.78 -5.58 -0.62
N THR A 121 5.51 -5.05 0.57
CA THR A 121 6.11 -3.81 1.09
C THR A 121 6.61 -4.03 2.52
N ASP A 122 7.54 -3.21 2.99
CA ASP A 122 7.99 -3.18 4.39
C ASP A 122 7.31 -2.06 5.16
N LYS A 123 6.39 -2.34 6.09
CA LYS A 123 5.74 -1.31 6.94
C LYS A 123 5.34 -0.04 6.19
N ALA A 124 4.67 -0.20 5.06
CA ALA A 124 4.23 0.90 4.19
C ALA A 124 2.88 1.48 4.59
N VAL A 125 2.08 0.70 5.32
CA VAL A 125 0.78 1.11 5.88
C VAL A 125 0.77 0.95 7.39
N ALA A 126 -0.04 1.78 8.06
CA ALA A 126 -0.23 1.68 9.50
C ALA A 126 -0.96 0.36 9.84
N SER A 127 -0.60 -0.26 10.95
CA SER A 127 -1.22 -1.49 11.46
C SER A 127 -0.89 -1.66 12.94
N PRO A 128 -1.80 -2.20 13.77
CA PRO A 128 -1.50 -2.55 15.15
C PRO A 128 -0.47 -3.68 15.28
N LEU A 129 -0.15 -4.39 14.18
CA LEU A 129 0.91 -5.39 14.15
C LEU A 129 2.32 -4.77 14.05
N PHE A 130 2.43 -3.46 13.80
CA PHE A 130 3.69 -2.75 13.63
C PHE A 130 3.77 -1.58 14.61
N GLU A 131 4.97 -1.20 15.03
CA GLU A 131 5.14 -0.04 15.92
C GLU A 131 4.89 1.29 15.19
N SER A 132 5.40 1.43 13.97
CA SER A 132 5.31 2.65 13.15
C SER A 132 5.56 2.36 11.68
N VAL A 133 4.96 3.17 10.81
CA VAL A 133 5.24 3.17 9.36
C VAL A 133 6.65 3.68 9.11
N THR A 134 7.48 2.93 8.39
CA THR A 134 8.88 3.31 8.08
C THR A 134 9.17 3.46 6.59
N HIS A 135 8.32 2.92 5.71
CA HIS A 135 8.45 3.03 4.26
C HIS A 135 7.15 3.60 3.64
N PRO A 136 6.70 4.80 4.06
CA PRO A 136 5.44 5.38 3.60
C PRO A 136 5.41 5.68 2.09
N VAL A 137 6.58 5.84 1.45
CA VAL A 137 6.69 6.05 0.00
C VAL A 137 6.10 4.85 -0.76
N ASP A 138 6.32 3.63 -0.27
CA ASP A 138 5.80 2.41 -0.88
C ASP A 138 4.27 2.29 -0.77
N GLY A 139 3.62 3.15 0.02
CA GLY A 139 2.16 3.27 0.10
C GLY A 139 1.52 3.57 -1.26
N VAL A 140 2.27 4.17 -2.21
CA VAL A 140 1.81 4.36 -3.59
C VAL A 140 1.46 3.05 -4.28
N TYR A 141 2.29 2.01 -4.11
CA TYR A 141 2.07 0.70 -4.73
C TYR A 141 0.89 -0.03 -4.08
N VAL A 142 0.71 0.15 -2.77
CA VAL A 142 -0.46 -0.37 -2.06
C VAL A 142 -1.74 0.26 -2.60
N GLY A 143 -1.80 1.59 -2.71
CA GLY A 143 -2.95 2.30 -3.26
C GLY A 143 -3.25 1.91 -4.71
N LEU A 144 -2.22 1.82 -5.56
CA LEU A 144 -2.36 1.37 -6.95
C LEU A 144 -2.87 -0.07 -7.04
N ALA A 145 -2.38 -0.98 -6.20
CA ALA A 145 -2.87 -2.36 -6.16
C ALA A 145 -4.35 -2.43 -5.75
N GLN A 146 -4.79 -1.59 -4.81
CA GLN A 146 -6.19 -1.51 -4.42
C GLN A 146 -7.09 -0.98 -5.56
N THR A 147 -6.61 0.02 -6.29
CA THR A 147 -7.31 0.55 -7.48
C THR A 147 -7.38 -0.51 -8.57
N LEU A 148 -6.27 -1.18 -8.87
CA LEU A 148 -6.20 -2.20 -9.91
C LEU A 148 -7.13 -3.38 -9.61
N ALA A 149 -7.24 -3.81 -8.35
CA ALA A 149 -8.19 -4.84 -7.94
C ALA A 149 -9.67 -4.47 -8.22
N LYS A 150 -10.00 -3.18 -8.30
CA LYS A 150 -11.35 -2.68 -8.63
C LYS A 150 -11.53 -2.47 -10.12
N GLU A 151 -10.51 -1.97 -10.81
CA GLU A 151 -10.54 -1.71 -12.25
C GLU A 151 -10.44 -3.00 -13.08
N ARG A 152 -9.79 -4.04 -12.54
CA ARG A 152 -9.58 -5.34 -13.17
C ARG A 152 -10.03 -6.49 -12.27
N PRO A 153 -11.34 -6.69 -12.05
CA PRO A 153 -11.85 -7.77 -11.21
C PRO A 153 -11.46 -9.18 -11.70
N GLU A 154 -11.11 -9.32 -12.97
CA GLU A 154 -10.59 -10.53 -13.59
C GLU A 154 -9.13 -10.84 -13.19
N TRP A 155 -8.42 -9.88 -12.60
CA TRP A 155 -7.08 -10.07 -12.06
C TRP A 155 -7.13 -10.41 -10.56
N THR A 156 -6.21 -11.27 -10.12
CA THR A 156 -5.96 -11.50 -8.71
C THR A 156 -4.84 -10.58 -8.24
N VAL A 157 -5.21 -9.41 -7.73
CA VAL A 157 -4.27 -8.41 -7.20
C VAL A 157 -4.34 -8.37 -5.68
N ARG A 158 -3.22 -8.69 -5.02
CA ARG A 158 -3.10 -8.69 -3.56
C ARG A 158 -1.99 -7.74 -3.12
N SER A 159 -2.14 -7.14 -1.95
CA SER A 159 -1.10 -6.31 -1.35
C SER A 159 -0.84 -6.71 0.09
N PHE A 160 0.44 -6.87 0.40
CA PHE A 160 0.94 -7.30 1.69
C PHE A 160 1.95 -6.28 2.20
N SER A 161 1.79 -5.87 3.45
CA SER A 161 2.77 -5.07 4.18
C SER A 161 3.34 -5.92 5.30
N LEU A 162 4.66 -6.11 5.32
CA LEU A 162 5.33 -6.95 6.30
C LEU A 162 5.83 -6.08 7.45
N HIS A 163 5.84 -6.63 8.67
CA HIS A 163 6.47 -5.99 9.82
C HIS A 163 7.96 -5.73 9.60
N ARG A 164 8.60 -6.61 8.83
CA ARG A 164 9.98 -6.48 8.38
C ARG A 164 10.09 -7.27 7.09
N LEU A 165 10.58 -6.64 6.03
CA LEU A 165 10.86 -7.32 4.78
C LEU A 165 12.33 -7.74 4.76
N THR A 166 12.55 -9.02 5.00
CA THR A 166 13.82 -9.74 4.80
C THR A 166 13.60 -10.88 3.81
N PRO A 167 14.66 -11.49 3.26
CA PRO A 167 14.50 -12.66 2.41
C PRO A 167 13.78 -13.83 3.08
N ASP A 168 14.00 -14.05 4.37
CA ASP A 168 13.34 -15.13 5.12
C ASP A 168 11.84 -14.87 5.28
N THR A 169 11.47 -13.68 5.75
CA THR A 169 10.05 -13.30 5.90
C THR A 169 9.29 -13.27 4.57
N LEU A 170 9.96 -12.86 3.48
CA LEU A 170 9.40 -12.92 2.13
C LEU A 170 9.20 -14.39 1.71
N ARG A 171 10.19 -15.25 1.89
CA ARG A 171 10.09 -16.68 1.57
C ARG A 171 8.97 -17.35 2.36
N GLU A 172 8.85 -17.07 3.64
CA GLU A 172 7.77 -17.56 4.50
C GLU A 172 6.41 -17.09 3.97
N ALA A 173 6.28 -15.80 3.63
CA ALA A 173 5.05 -15.26 3.07
C ALA A 173 4.67 -15.91 1.73
N LEU A 174 5.62 -16.10 0.82
CA LEU A 174 5.39 -16.73 -0.49
C LEU A 174 4.94 -18.20 -0.39
N ARG A 175 5.30 -18.90 0.69
CA ARG A 175 4.90 -20.29 0.97
C ARG A 175 3.66 -20.39 1.86
N ALA A 176 3.29 -19.31 2.53
CA ALA A 176 2.10 -19.29 3.37
C ALA A 176 0.83 -19.26 2.51
N PRO A 177 -0.28 -19.87 2.99
CA PRO A 177 -1.59 -19.71 2.37
C PRO A 177 -2.13 -18.29 2.65
N LEU A 178 -1.59 -17.30 1.93
CA LEU A 178 -1.95 -15.90 2.11
C LEU A 178 -3.42 -15.65 1.76
N PRO A 179 -4.15 -14.85 2.55
CA PRO A 179 -5.56 -14.58 2.31
C PRO A 179 -5.75 -13.80 0.99
N THR A 180 -6.82 -14.12 0.26
CA THR A 180 -7.20 -13.40 -0.96
C THR A 180 -8.27 -12.37 -0.62
N LEU A 181 -7.82 -11.18 -0.17
CA LEU A 181 -8.67 -10.04 0.18
C LEU A 181 -8.46 -8.92 -0.83
N LEU A 182 -9.09 -9.02 -1.99
CA LEU A 182 -8.91 -8.07 -3.10
C LEU A 182 -9.29 -6.65 -2.69
N GLY A 183 -8.47 -5.67 -3.10
CA GLY A 183 -8.71 -4.26 -2.78
C GLY A 183 -8.40 -3.85 -1.33
N ARG A 184 -7.85 -4.75 -0.51
CA ARG A 184 -7.50 -4.48 0.89
C ARG A 184 -6.05 -4.88 1.18
N PRO A 185 -5.23 -3.98 1.74
CA PRO A 185 -3.89 -4.35 2.19
C PRO A 185 -3.97 -5.28 3.40
N VAL A 186 -3.14 -6.31 3.37
CA VAL A 186 -2.99 -7.28 4.46
C VAL A 186 -1.65 -7.06 5.16
N CYS A 187 -1.68 -6.87 6.47
CA CYS A 187 -0.47 -6.65 7.26
C CYS A 187 0.01 -7.97 7.87
N LEU A 188 1.26 -8.38 7.65
CA LEU A 188 1.80 -9.67 8.09
C LEU A 188 2.84 -9.47 9.19
N ALA A 189 2.69 -10.19 10.31
CA ALA A 189 3.67 -10.22 11.41
C ALA A 189 3.55 -11.51 12.23
N ASP A 190 4.67 -12.17 12.51
CA ASP A 190 4.79 -13.27 13.47
C ASP A 190 3.70 -14.36 13.31
N GLY A 191 3.53 -14.89 12.10
CA GLY A 191 2.52 -15.92 11.83
C GLY A 191 1.07 -15.45 12.01
N ARG A 192 0.82 -14.14 11.95
CA ARG A 192 -0.50 -13.53 11.99
C ARG A 192 -0.66 -12.57 10.82
N TYR A 193 -1.91 -12.29 10.47
CA TYR A 193 -2.23 -11.21 9.57
C TYR A 193 -3.32 -10.31 10.13
N GLY A 194 -3.19 -9.02 9.84
CA GLY A 194 -4.12 -7.96 10.20
C GLY A 194 -4.79 -7.40 8.96
N VAL A 195 -6.09 -7.17 9.04
CA VAL A 195 -6.84 -6.47 7.98
C VAL A 195 -7.75 -5.42 8.60
N ALA A 196 -7.80 -4.23 8.00
CA ALA A 196 -8.65 -3.13 8.44
C ALA A 196 -9.95 -3.08 7.65
N ASP A 197 -11.08 -2.94 8.34
CA ASP A 197 -12.39 -2.56 7.77
C ASP A 197 -12.70 -1.12 8.21
N MET A 198 -13.15 -0.26 7.29
CA MET A 198 -13.60 1.08 7.67
C MET A 198 -14.98 0.99 8.30
N GLN A 199 -15.07 1.32 9.58
CA GLN A 199 -16.34 1.36 10.32
C GLN A 199 -16.74 2.80 10.62
N PRO A 200 -18.04 3.13 10.54
CA PRO A 200 -18.56 4.40 11.06
C PRO A 200 -18.09 4.61 12.49
N THR A 201 -17.69 5.84 12.83
CA THR A 201 -17.24 6.16 14.18
C THR A 201 -17.67 7.56 14.57
N THR A 202 -17.73 7.82 15.88
CA THR A 202 -18.04 9.14 16.42
C THR A 202 -16.74 9.83 16.82
N LEU A 203 -16.60 11.09 16.42
CA LEU A 203 -15.48 11.90 16.90
C LEU A 203 -15.68 12.21 18.39
N SER A 204 -14.61 12.12 19.16
CA SER A 204 -14.61 12.68 20.52
C SER A 204 -15.08 14.14 20.48
N PRO A 205 -15.79 14.61 21.52
CA PRO A 205 -16.20 16.00 21.61
C PRO A 205 -15.03 16.93 21.33
N TRP A 206 -15.31 18.01 20.59
CA TRP A 206 -14.28 18.97 20.22
C TRP A 206 -13.52 19.43 21.46
N PRO A 207 -12.17 19.41 21.47
CA PRO A 207 -11.40 19.79 22.64
C PRO A 207 -11.74 21.24 23.04
N ALA A 208 -11.84 21.50 24.34
CA ALA A 208 -12.18 22.83 24.85
C ALA A 208 -11.26 23.94 24.32
N GLN A 209 -10.01 23.58 24.01
CA GLN A 209 -9.04 24.43 23.34
C GLN A 209 -8.72 23.89 21.94
N SER A 210 -8.78 24.77 20.94
CA SER A 210 -8.39 24.46 19.57
C SER A 210 -6.87 24.30 19.45
N ALA A 211 -6.42 23.41 18.57
CA ALA A 211 -5.00 23.30 18.20
C ALA A 211 -4.53 24.51 17.36
N PHE A 212 -5.45 25.22 16.70
CA PHE A 212 -5.17 26.47 16.02
C PHE A 212 -4.96 27.59 17.06
N ARG A 213 -3.87 28.32 16.89
CA ARG A 213 -3.46 29.49 17.69
C ARG A 213 -4.14 30.76 17.17
N GLN A 214 -4.61 31.59 18.11
CA GLN A 214 -5.04 32.96 17.82
C GLN A 214 -3.84 33.78 17.32
N GLN A 215 -4.05 34.61 16.31
CA GLN A 215 -3.02 35.41 15.62
C GLN A 215 -1.83 34.56 15.15
N GLY A 216 -2.09 33.30 14.78
CA GLY A 216 -1.07 32.37 14.27
C GLY A 216 -0.76 32.61 12.80
N THR A 217 0.48 32.35 12.40
CA THR A 217 0.89 32.31 10.98
C THR A 217 0.85 30.86 10.47
N TYR A 218 0.04 30.60 9.44
CA TYR A 218 -0.16 29.27 8.87
C TYR A 218 0.32 29.20 7.43
N VAL A 219 1.04 28.13 7.07
CA VAL A 219 1.40 27.83 5.67
C VAL A 219 0.43 26.77 5.16
N ILE A 220 -0.34 27.09 4.11
CA ILE A 220 -1.31 26.19 3.48
C ILE A 220 -0.85 25.91 2.05
N LEU A 221 -0.33 24.71 1.80
CA LEU A 221 -0.01 24.28 0.44
C LEU A 221 -1.31 24.13 -0.35
N GLY A 222 -1.41 24.82 -1.50
CA GLY A 222 -2.67 24.91 -2.25
C GLY A 222 -3.72 25.83 -1.59
N GLY A 223 -3.31 26.78 -0.76
CA GLY A 223 -4.21 27.69 -0.03
C GLY A 223 -5.10 28.60 -0.90
N ALA A 224 -4.75 28.79 -2.18
CA ALA A 224 -5.61 29.50 -3.14
C ALA A 224 -6.59 28.57 -3.89
N GLY A 225 -6.55 27.26 -3.62
CA GLY A 225 -7.46 26.27 -4.21
C GLY A 225 -8.78 26.14 -3.44
N GLY A 226 -9.65 25.22 -3.87
CA GLY A 226 -10.98 25.04 -3.27
C GLY A 226 -10.96 24.73 -1.76
N LEU A 227 -10.40 23.58 -1.36
CA LEU A 227 -10.33 23.19 0.06
C LEU A 227 -9.36 24.08 0.86
N GLY A 228 -8.20 24.41 0.29
CA GLY A 228 -7.19 25.25 0.94
C GLY A 228 -7.70 26.67 1.21
N GLY A 229 -8.43 27.26 0.26
CA GLY A 229 -9.03 28.59 0.41
C GLY A 229 -10.13 28.61 1.45
N LYS A 230 -10.98 27.58 1.49
CA LYS A 230 -12.01 27.44 2.55
C LYS A 230 -11.38 27.31 3.94
N LEU A 231 -10.27 26.57 4.06
CA LEU A 231 -9.51 26.50 5.32
C LEU A 231 -8.89 27.87 5.67
N ALA A 232 -8.34 28.59 4.70
CA ALA A 232 -7.77 29.92 4.91
C ALA A 232 -8.83 30.94 5.38
N GLU A 233 -9.99 30.99 4.72
CA GLU A 233 -11.14 31.81 5.12
C GLU A 233 -11.58 31.49 6.56
N TYR A 234 -11.68 30.20 6.89
CA TYR A 234 -12.04 29.73 8.23
C TYR A 234 -11.04 30.20 9.29
N LEU A 235 -9.73 30.09 9.02
CA LEU A 235 -8.67 30.52 9.94
C LEU A 235 -8.65 32.04 10.10
N ALA A 236 -8.82 32.79 9.02
CA ALA A 236 -8.89 34.25 9.06
C ALA A 236 -10.10 34.76 9.87
N ALA A 237 -11.27 34.12 9.72
CA ALA A 237 -12.48 34.57 10.40
C ALA A 237 -12.52 34.24 11.90
N ARG A 238 -11.77 33.24 12.37
CA ARG A 238 -11.89 32.70 13.75
C ARG A 238 -10.61 32.74 14.57
N TYR A 239 -9.46 32.94 13.92
CA TYR A 239 -8.14 32.86 14.55
C TYR A 239 -7.24 34.05 14.19
N GLN A 240 -7.77 35.10 13.57
CA GLN A 240 -7.10 36.39 13.37
C GLN A 240 -7.86 37.50 14.10
#